data_AF-A0A800FA68-F1
#
_entry.id   AF-A0A800FA68-F1
#
_cell.length_a   1.000
_cell.length_b   1.000
_cell.length_c   1.000
_cell.angle_alpha   90.00
_cell.angle_beta   90.00
_cell.angle_gamma   90.00
#
_symmetry.space_group_name_H-M   'P 1'
#
loop_
_entity.id
_entity.type
_entity.pdbx_description
1 polymer ?
#
loop_
_entity_poly.entity_id
_entity_poly.type
_entity_poly.pdbx_seq_one_letter_code
_entity_poly.pdbx_strand_id
1 'polypeptide(L)'
;MKSRLGALMAEEGLPYGVRTHTYNSRLAQELAVLGDEAGVTDALHDALFRAYFVDARNIAATDVLLDIANAVDLDATEARATIEDRRYETTVDAHWDRARSVGVTGVPTFVAHGFSVVG
;
A
#
# COMPACT_ATOMS: atom_id res chain seq x y z
N MET A 1 -8.60 11.83 14.25
CA MET A 1 -7.57 11.28 13.35
C MET A 1 -7.47 12.06 12.04
N LYS A 2 -8.54 12.15 11.23
CA LYS A 2 -8.52 12.87 9.92
C LYS A 2 -8.05 14.32 10.01
N SER A 3 -8.50 15.08 11.03
CA SER A 3 -8.09 16.48 11.24
C SER A 3 -6.61 16.65 11.60
N ARG A 4 -6.08 15.78 12.47
CA ARG A 4 -4.66 15.78 12.86
C ARG A 4 -3.76 15.41 11.67
N LEU A 5 -4.11 14.37 10.92
CA LEU A 5 -3.33 13.94 9.75
C LEU A 5 -3.33 15.01 8.66
N GLY A 6 -4.48 15.64 8.38
CA GLY A 6 -4.56 16.73 7.40
C GLY A 6 -3.71 17.95 7.79
N ALA A 7 -3.64 18.29 9.09
CA ALA A 7 -2.78 19.37 9.57
C ALA A 7 -1.29 19.06 9.37
N LEU A 8 -0.86 17.84 9.70
CA LEU A 8 0.52 17.39 9.48
C LEU A 8 0.89 17.39 7.98
N MET A 9 0.00 16.90 7.12
CA MET A 9 0.22 16.93 5.67
C MET A 9 0.37 18.36 5.16
N ALA A 10 -0.46 19.30 5.64
CA ALA A 10 -0.35 20.70 5.26
C ALA A 10 0.95 21.36 5.77
N GLU A 11 1.40 21.02 6.98
CA GLU A 11 2.67 21.48 7.54
C GLU A 11 3.87 21.02 6.71
N GLU A 12 3.83 19.78 6.23
CA GLU A 12 4.85 19.19 5.35
C GLU A 12 4.68 19.56 3.86
N GLY A 13 3.69 20.37 3.51
CA GLY A 13 3.41 20.75 2.12
C GLY A 13 2.93 19.59 1.22
N LEU A 14 2.44 18.52 1.82
CA LEU A 14 1.97 17.32 1.12
C LEU A 14 0.48 17.42 0.78
N PRO A 15 0.07 16.95 -0.41
CA PRO A 15 -1.34 16.90 -0.78
C PRO A 15 -2.09 15.89 0.10
N TYR A 16 -3.32 16.23 0.49
CA TYR A 16 -4.17 15.35 1.28
C TYR A 16 -5.64 15.54 0.91
N GLY A 17 -6.27 14.44 0.47
CA GLY A 17 -7.65 14.39 0.06
C GLY A 17 -8.61 14.11 1.21
N VAL A 18 -9.88 14.47 1.01
CA VAL A 18 -10.95 14.17 1.98
C VAL A 18 -11.50 12.78 1.70
N ARG A 19 -10.96 11.77 2.39
CA ARG A 19 -11.50 10.40 2.31
C ARG A 19 -12.70 10.20 3.25
N THR A 20 -13.74 9.54 2.77
CA THR A 20 -14.94 9.21 3.57
C THR A 20 -14.81 7.87 4.29
N HIS A 21 -14.21 6.86 3.65
CA HIS A 21 -14.12 5.48 4.13
C HIS A 21 -12.67 5.04 4.41
N THR A 22 -12.48 3.90 5.06
CA THR A 22 -11.20 3.17 5.09
C THR A 22 -11.41 1.92 4.25
N TYR A 23 -10.58 1.72 3.24
CA TYR A 23 -10.69 0.58 2.33
C TYR A 23 -9.72 -0.52 2.73
N ASN A 24 -10.09 -1.77 2.44
CA ASN A 24 -9.20 -2.91 2.67
C ASN A 24 -8.02 -2.84 1.67
N SER A 25 -6.79 -2.84 2.18
CA SER A 25 -5.57 -2.73 1.38
C SER A 25 -4.96 -4.08 1.00
N ARG A 26 -5.63 -5.21 1.28
CA ARG A 26 -5.04 -6.54 1.08
C ARG A 26 -4.63 -6.80 -0.37
N LEU A 27 -5.52 -6.49 -1.33
CA LEU A 27 -5.21 -6.65 -2.75
C LEU A 27 -4.10 -5.70 -3.21
N ALA A 28 -4.05 -4.48 -2.65
CA ALA A 28 -2.95 -3.55 -2.91
C ALA A 28 -1.60 -4.07 -2.39
N GLN A 29 -1.59 -4.77 -1.24
CA GLN A 29 -0.38 -5.41 -0.71
C GLN A 29 0.07 -6.60 -1.57
N GLU A 30 -0.86 -7.39 -2.10
CA GLU A 30 -0.53 -8.48 -3.03
C GLU A 30 0.03 -7.94 -4.35
N LEU A 31 -0.56 -6.86 -4.88
CA LEU A 31 -0.03 -6.16 -6.04
C LEU A 31 1.37 -5.57 -5.77
N ALA A 32 1.64 -5.10 -4.55
CA ALA A 32 2.96 -4.60 -4.18
C ALA A 32 4.04 -5.69 -4.26
N VAL A 33 3.72 -6.95 -3.93
CA VAL A 33 4.68 -8.06 -4.10
C VAL A 33 5.04 -8.27 -5.58
N LEU A 34 4.06 -8.18 -6.49
CA LEU A 34 4.35 -8.20 -7.93
C LEU A 34 5.21 -7.00 -8.35
N GLY A 35 4.92 -5.81 -7.81
CA GLY A 35 5.71 -4.60 -8.06
C GLY A 35 7.17 -4.74 -7.63
N ASP A 36 7.43 -5.43 -6.51
CA ASP A 36 8.78 -5.76 -6.05
C ASP A 36 9.51 -6.68 -7.04
N GLU A 37 8.83 -7.73 -7.52
CA GLU A 37 9.41 -8.66 -8.51
C GLU A 37 9.68 -7.99 -9.86
N ALA A 38 8.82 -7.04 -10.26
CA ALA A 38 8.94 -6.26 -11.49
C ALA A 38 9.92 -5.07 -11.38
N GLY A 39 10.44 -4.76 -10.19
CA GLY A 39 11.39 -3.66 -9.97
C GLY A 39 10.76 -2.26 -9.98
N VAL A 40 9.45 -2.14 -9.74
CA VAL A 40 8.69 -0.88 -9.72
C VAL A 40 8.16 -0.53 -8.32
N THR A 41 8.76 -1.08 -7.26
CA THR A 41 8.37 -0.90 -5.85
C THR A 41 8.02 0.55 -5.51
N ASP A 42 8.96 1.48 -5.69
CA ASP A 42 8.79 2.88 -5.28
C ASP A 42 7.66 3.57 -6.08
N ALA A 43 7.64 3.35 -7.40
CA ALA A 43 6.63 3.95 -8.27
C ALA A 43 5.22 3.44 -7.93
N LEU A 44 5.07 2.13 -7.72
CA LEU A 44 3.79 1.52 -7.35
C LEU A 44 3.35 1.95 -5.95
N HIS A 45 4.27 1.99 -4.99
CA HIS A 45 4.01 2.48 -3.64
C HIS A 45 3.46 3.91 -3.66
N ASP A 46 4.15 4.82 -4.36
CA ASP A 46 3.73 6.22 -4.45
C ASP A 46 2.38 6.37 -5.17
N ALA A 47 2.15 5.59 -6.23
CA ALA A 47 0.88 5.59 -6.95
C ALA A 47 -0.29 5.11 -6.07
N LEU A 48 -0.10 4.04 -5.28
CA LEU A 48 -1.09 3.53 -4.33
C LEU A 48 -1.37 4.54 -3.21
N PHE A 49 -0.33 5.15 -2.64
CA PHE A 49 -0.47 6.16 -1.60
C PHE A 49 -1.20 7.39 -2.11
N ARG A 50 -0.84 7.88 -3.30
CA ARG A 50 -1.52 9.01 -3.93
C ARG A 50 -3.00 8.67 -4.18
N ALA A 51 -3.29 7.53 -4.80
CA ALA A 51 -4.67 7.12 -5.07
C ALA A 51 -5.52 7.08 -3.80
N TYR A 52 -4.96 6.59 -2.69
CA TYR A 52 -5.69 6.39 -1.44
C TYR A 52 -5.78 7.64 -0.55
N PHE A 53 -4.71 8.43 -0.43
CA PHE A 53 -4.63 9.57 0.49
C PHE A 53 -4.90 10.91 -0.18
N VAL A 54 -4.65 11.05 -1.49
CA VAL A 54 -4.85 12.30 -2.23
C VAL A 54 -6.13 12.24 -3.05
N ASP A 55 -6.26 11.21 -3.90
CA ASP A 55 -7.34 11.14 -4.87
C ASP A 55 -8.60 10.43 -4.30
N ALA A 56 -8.53 9.95 -3.06
CA ALA A 56 -9.61 9.27 -2.33
C ALA A 56 -10.24 8.06 -3.07
N ARG A 57 -9.47 7.39 -3.93
CA ARG A 57 -9.88 6.21 -4.70
C ARG A 57 -10.00 4.97 -3.82
N ASN A 58 -10.88 4.05 -4.23
CA ASN A 58 -11.07 2.77 -3.55
C ASN A 58 -10.03 1.74 -3.96
N ILE A 59 -8.94 1.62 -3.20
CA ILE A 59 -7.87 0.63 -3.44
C ILE A 59 -8.25 -0.82 -3.09
N ALA A 60 -9.50 -1.09 -2.70
CA ALA A 60 -10.03 -2.45 -2.61
C ALA A 60 -10.70 -2.91 -3.92
N ALA A 61 -10.86 -2.01 -4.90
CA ALA A 61 -11.51 -2.31 -6.16
C ALA A 61 -10.49 -2.71 -7.23
N THR A 62 -10.77 -3.82 -7.93
CA THR A 62 -9.85 -4.40 -8.94
C THR A 62 -9.55 -3.44 -10.08
N ASP A 63 -10.56 -2.72 -10.59
CA ASP A 63 -10.41 -1.73 -11.65
C ASP A 63 -9.44 -0.60 -11.24
N VAL A 64 -9.60 -0.08 -10.02
CA VAL A 64 -8.69 0.95 -9.48
C VAL A 64 -7.25 0.45 -9.38
N LEU A 65 -7.05 -0.79 -8.92
CA LEU A 65 -5.71 -1.37 -8.79
C LEU A 65 -5.06 -1.64 -10.15
N LEU A 66 -5.82 -2.08 -11.15
CA LEU A 66 -5.33 -2.29 -12.51
C LEU A 66 -4.96 -0.97 -13.20
N ASP A 67 -5.73 0.10 -12.99
CA ASP A 67 -5.37 1.43 -13.48
C ASP A 67 -4.02 1.89 -12.91
N ILE A 68 -3.82 1.67 -11.61
CA ILE A 68 -2.57 2.03 -10.91
C ILE A 68 -1.40 1.19 -11.43
N ALA A 69 -1.59 -0.13 -11.55
CA ALA A 69 -0.59 -1.04 -12.10
C ALA A 69 -0.14 -0.62 -13.51
N ASN A 70 -1.09 -0.30 -14.39
CA ASN A 70 -0.80 0.16 -15.74
C ASN A 70 -0.08 1.52 -15.76
N ALA A 71 -0.39 2.42 -14.82
CA ALA A 71 0.26 3.74 -14.74
C ALA A 71 1.74 3.67 -14.33
N VAL A 72 2.20 2.53 -13.80
CA VAL A 72 3.60 2.27 -13.42
C VAL A 72 4.25 1.19 -14.28
N ASP A 73 3.69 0.94 -15.48
CA ASP A 73 4.19 0.00 -16.47
C ASP A 73 4.26 -1.47 -16.00
N LEU A 74 3.41 -1.86 -15.04
CA LEU A 74 3.24 -3.26 -14.64
C LEU A 74 2.46 -4.02 -15.72
N ASP A 75 2.85 -5.26 -16.03
CA ASP A 75 2.12 -6.08 -17.00
C ASP A 75 0.67 -6.30 -16.57
N ALA A 76 -0.27 -5.92 -17.45
CA ALA A 76 -1.70 -5.93 -17.12
C ALA A 76 -2.26 -7.34 -16.91
N THR A 77 -1.69 -8.36 -17.55
CA THR A 77 -2.12 -9.75 -17.40
C THR A 77 -1.67 -10.29 -16.05
N GLU A 78 -0.40 -10.05 -15.69
CA GLU A 78 0.15 -10.44 -14.39
C GLU A 78 -0.49 -9.68 -13.22
N ALA A 79 -0.77 -8.38 -13.39
CA ALA A 79 -1.48 -7.57 -12.41
C ALA A 79 -2.89 -8.12 -12.15
N ARG A 80 -3.61 -8.44 -13.22
CA ARG A 80 -4.96 -9.01 -13.13
C ARG A 80 -4.95 -10.36 -12.45
N ALA A 81 -4.07 -11.25 -12.87
CA ALA A 81 -4.01 -12.59 -12.30
C ALA A 81 -3.56 -12.55 -10.84
N THR A 82 -2.65 -11.64 -10.47
CA THR A 82 -2.29 -11.38 -9.07
C THR A 82 -3.52 -11.08 -8.20
N ILE A 83 -4.41 -10.21 -8.70
CA ILE A 83 -5.59 -9.77 -7.96
C ILE A 83 -6.71 -10.84 -7.96
N GLU A 84 -7.01 -11.41 -9.13
CA GLU A 84 -8.13 -12.34 -9.32
C GLU A 84 -7.82 -13.73 -8.75
N ASP A 85 -6.60 -14.23 -8.97
CA ASP A 85 -6.17 -15.55 -8.49
C ASP A 85 -5.53 -15.48 -7.09
N ARG A 86 -5.42 -14.28 -6.50
CA ARG A 86 -4.81 -14.06 -5.18
C ARG A 86 -3.41 -14.66 -5.05
N ARG A 87 -2.60 -14.52 -6.10
CA ARG A 87 -1.31 -15.23 -6.27
C ARG A 87 -0.34 -15.04 -5.10
N TYR A 88 -0.36 -13.87 -4.47
CA TYR A 88 0.53 -13.52 -3.36
C TYR A 88 -0.16 -13.53 -1.99
N GLU A 89 -1.34 -14.15 -1.86
CA GLU A 89 -2.05 -14.26 -0.59
C GLU A 89 -1.17 -14.86 0.50
N THR A 90 -0.58 -16.03 0.25
CA THR A 90 0.31 -16.69 1.22
C THR A 90 1.55 -15.87 1.54
N THR A 91 2.11 -15.15 0.54
CA THR A 91 3.27 -14.29 0.75
C THR A 91 2.94 -13.12 1.68
N VAL A 92 1.80 -12.46 1.47
CA VAL A 92 1.36 -11.36 2.34
C VAL A 92 1.02 -11.85 3.74
N ASP A 93 0.44 -13.05 3.89
CA ASP A 93 0.23 -13.66 5.22
C ASP A 93 1.55 -13.89 5.95
N ALA A 94 2.55 -14.45 5.26
CA ALA A 94 3.88 -14.63 5.83
C ALA A 94 4.53 -13.30 6.25
N HIS A 95 4.33 -12.21 5.48
CA HIS A 95 4.79 -10.87 5.87
C HIS A 95 4.12 -10.38 7.16
N TRP A 96 2.81 -10.58 7.30
CA TRP A 96 2.06 -10.19 8.50
C TRP A 96 2.50 -11.00 9.72
N ASP A 97 2.69 -12.31 9.57
CA ASP A 97 3.16 -13.18 10.65
C ASP A 97 4.58 -12.83 11.08
N ARG A 98 5.46 -12.49 10.13
CA ARG A 98 6.80 -11.97 10.43
C ARG A 98 6.74 -10.66 11.20
N ALA A 99 5.88 -9.72 10.80
CA ALA A 99 5.73 -8.45 11.51
C ALA A 99 5.27 -8.67 12.96
N ARG A 100 4.30 -9.56 13.17
CA ARG A 100 3.82 -9.93 14.51
C ARG A 100 4.91 -10.61 15.34
N SER A 101 5.68 -11.53 14.76
CA SER A 101 6.70 -12.29 15.50
C SER A 101 7.84 -11.42 16.03
N VAL A 102 8.11 -10.28 15.38
CA VAL A 102 9.08 -9.29 15.85
C VAL A 102 8.44 -8.14 16.65
N GLY A 103 7.18 -8.28 17.04
CA GLY A 103 6.49 -7.35 17.95
C GLY A 103 5.91 -6.09 17.30
N VAL A 104 5.79 -6.03 15.97
CA VAL A 104 5.14 -4.90 15.28
C VAL A 104 3.64 -4.92 15.54
N THR A 105 3.12 -3.81 16.08
CA THR A 105 1.68 -3.65 16.41
C THR A 105 1.01 -2.47 15.70
N GLY A 106 1.78 -1.66 14.98
CA GLY A 106 1.28 -0.48 14.27
C GLY A 106 2.16 -0.11 13.08
N VAL A 107 1.65 0.79 12.23
CA VAL A 107 2.38 1.29 11.06
C VAL A 107 2.36 2.82 11.01
N PRO A 108 3.42 3.45 10.46
CA PRO A 108 4.69 2.81 10.07
C PRO A 108 5.54 2.36 11.28
N THR A 109 6.32 1.30 11.07
CA THR A 109 7.33 0.83 12.02
C THR A 109 8.64 0.58 11.27
N PHE A 110 9.73 1.12 11.79
CA PHE A 110 11.08 0.93 11.26
C PHE A 110 11.90 0.11 12.25
N VAL A 111 12.69 -0.85 11.75
CA VAL A 111 13.55 -1.71 12.58
C VAL A 111 14.99 -1.64 12.05
N ALA A 112 15.93 -1.29 12.92
CA ALA A 112 17.36 -1.23 12.58
C ALA A 112 18.20 -1.65 13.79
N HIS A 113 19.20 -2.52 13.58
CA HIS A 113 20.12 -2.99 14.63
C HIS A 113 19.43 -3.53 15.90
N GLY A 114 18.25 -4.15 15.75
CA GLY A 114 17.45 -4.68 16.88
C GLY A 114 16.62 -3.63 17.63
N PHE A 115 16.66 -2.37 17.21
CA PHE A 115 15.80 -1.30 17.72
C PHE A 115 14.62 -1.07 16.78
N SER A 116 13.47 -0.76 17.37
CA SER A 116 12.23 -0.46 16.63
C SER A 116 11.74 0.93 16.98
N VAL A 117 11.34 1.70 15.96
CA VAL A 117 10.65 2.98 16.10
C VAL A 117 9.27 2.86 15.49
N VAL A 118 8.25 3.22 16.27
CA VAL A 118 6.85 3.25 15.85
C VAL A 118 6.41 4.72 15.87
N GLY A 119 5.81 5.22 14.79
CA GLY A 119 5.38 6.60 14.68
C GLY A 119 4.43 6.83 13.54
#